data_AF-A0ABD5RQ55-F1
#
_entry.id   AF-A0ABD5RQ55-F1
#
_cell.length_a   1.000
_cell.length_b   1.000
_cell.length_c   1.000
_cell.angle_alpha   90.00
_cell.angle_beta   90.00
_cell.angle_gamma   90.00
#
_symmetry.space_group_name_H-M   'P 1'
#
loop_
_entity.id
_entity.type
_entity.pdbx_description
1 polymer ?
#
loop_
_entity_poly.entity_id
_entity_poly.type
_entity_poly.pdbx_seq_one_letter_code
_entity_poly.pdbx_strand_id
1 'polypeptide(L)'
;MTIDKTARRILAVLGEHGELSGPTIASRLVIGSGSVSHAMREHLLSRGLVEVVRTEENPGSAADTHHYRLTGSGEGWLAEHTDEVSIDSLDDLQDGVAEAIEAAESAKESVQGYRTKVNRVNARSKENKARIDDIDDDYVPMTELLRSQSIAVDHADDVADDVHARIDKTQEDTREALQRLVPVIQNRIDQSASGQAERIDGLTARIDELEETVADQQERINELESRRFF
;
A
#
# COMPACT_ATOMS: atom_id res chain seq x y z
N MET A 1 -14.71 -38.60 -52.75
CA MET A 1 -13.30 -38.16 -52.63
C MET A 1 -13.33 -36.67 -52.34
N THR A 2 -12.96 -36.21 -51.15
CA THR A 2 -13.12 -34.78 -50.79
C THR A 2 -11.95 -33.96 -51.31
N ILE A 3 -12.23 -33.06 -52.25
CA ILE A 3 -11.28 -32.05 -52.74
C ILE A 3 -11.64 -30.73 -52.05
N ASP A 4 -10.63 -30.02 -51.53
CA ASP A 4 -10.82 -28.72 -50.89
C ASP A 4 -11.47 -27.71 -51.86
N LYS A 5 -12.25 -26.75 -51.33
CA LYS A 5 -12.93 -25.72 -52.12
C LYS A 5 -11.95 -24.95 -53.00
N THR A 6 -10.74 -24.67 -52.50
CA THR A 6 -9.67 -24.00 -53.27
C THR A 6 -9.22 -24.85 -54.45
N ALA A 7 -8.98 -26.14 -54.21
CA ALA A 7 -8.54 -27.07 -55.24
C ALA A 7 -9.61 -27.29 -56.33
N ARG A 8 -10.90 -27.31 -55.98
CA ARG A 8 -12.01 -27.34 -56.95
C ARG A 8 -12.05 -26.09 -57.84
N ARG A 9 -11.90 -24.90 -57.25
CA ARG A 9 -11.84 -23.63 -57.99
C ARG A 9 -10.65 -23.57 -58.95
N ILE A 10 -9.51 -24.12 -58.55
CA ILE A 10 -8.32 -24.21 -59.41
C ILE A 10 -8.58 -25.13 -60.61
N LEU A 11 -9.23 -26.28 -60.41
CA LEU A 11 -9.62 -27.18 -61.51
C LEU A 11 -10.58 -26.51 -62.49
N ALA A 12 -11.55 -25.73 -61.99
CA ALA A 12 -12.46 -24.93 -62.81
C ALA A 12 -11.70 -23.99 -63.76
N VAL A 13 -10.79 -23.20 -63.19
CA VAL A 13 -10.02 -22.19 -63.90
C VAL A 13 -9.06 -22.82 -64.91
N LEU A 14 -8.46 -23.97 -64.58
CA LEU A 14 -7.64 -24.72 -65.53
C LEU A 14 -8.47 -25.39 -66.64
N GLY A 15 -9.69 -25.82 -66.34
CA GLY A 15 -10.61 -26.38 -67.35
C GLY A 15 -11.08 -25.33 -68.35
N GLU A 16 -11.34 -24.11 -67.90
CA GLU A 16 -11.80 -23.02 -68.76
C GLU A 16 -10.68 -22.44 -69.64
N HIS A 17 -9.45 -22.41 -69.13
CA HIS A 17 -8.36 -21.65 -69.75
C HIS A 17 -7.14 -22.49 -70.15
N GLY A 18 -7.17 -23.79 -69.89
CA GLY A 18 -6.09 -24.71 -70.21
C GLY A 18 -4.87 -24.52 -69.32
N GLU A 19 -3.72 -24.21 -69.92
CA GLU A 19 -2.45 -24.09 -69.21
C GLU A 19 -2.27 -22.71 -68.57
N LEU A 20 -2.12 -22.67 -67.24
CA LEU A 20 -1.92 -21.42 -66.49
C LEU A 20 -0.77 -21.53 -65.48
N SER A 21 -0.09 -20.40 -65.25
CA SER A 21 0.93 -20.30 -64.21
C SER A 21 0.29 -20.20 -62.82
N GLY A 22 0.97 -20.70 -61.79
CA GLY A 22 0.53 -20.56 -60.39
C GLY A 22 0.17 -19.11 -59.99
N PRO A 23 0.98 -18.10 -60.31
CA PRO A 23 0.64 -16.69 -60.07
C PRO A 23 -0.60 -16.21 -60.84
N THR A 24 -0.78 -16.64 -62.09
CA THR A 24 -1.97 -16.28 -62.89
C THR A 24 -3.24 -16.87 -62.28
N ILE A 25 -3.18 -18.11 -61.80
CA ILE A 25 -4.29 -18.78 -61.09
C ILE A 25 -4.61 -18.04 -59.79
N ALA A 26 -3.58 -17.68 -59.00
CA ALA A 26 -3.74 -16.94 -57.75
C ALA A 26 -4.44 -15.58 -57.96
N SER A 27 -4.04 -14.86 -59.00
CA SER A 27 -4.65 -13.58 -59.38
C SER A 27 -6.11 -13.74 -59.79
N ARG A 28 -6.42 -14.72 -60.65
CA ARG A 28 -7.80 -14.95 -61.13
C ARG A 28 -8.77 -15.39 -60.04
N LEU A 29 -8.29 -16.14 -59.06
CA LEU A 29 -9.11 -16.60 -57.94
C LEU A 29 -9.12 -15.64 -56.75
N VAL A 30 -8.33 -14.56 -56.80
CA VAL A 30 -8.12 -13.59 -55.71
C VAL A 30 -7.72 -14.31 -54.42
N ILE A 31 -6.78 -15.24 -54.52
CA ILE A 31 -6.25 -16.01 -53.40
C ILE A 31 -4.72 -15.90 -53.34
N GLY A 32 -4.15 -16.12 -52.15
CA GLY A 32 -2.69 -16.09 -51.98
C GLY A 32 -1.98 -17.17 -52.80
N SER A 33 -0.82 -16.83 -53.37
CA SER A 33 0.03 -17.77 -54.11
C SER A 33 0.47 -18.99 -53.28
N GLY A 34 0.60 -18.82 -51.96
CA GLY A 34 0.84 -19.91 -51.01
C GLY A 34 -0.31 -20.91 -50.95
N SER A 35 -1.56 -20.44 -50.96
CA SER A 35 -2.75 -21.28 -50.96
C SER A 35 -2.88 -22.07 -52.28
N VAL A 36 -2.57 -21.45 -53.42
CA VAL A 36 -2.49 -22.15 -54.71
C VAL A 36 -1.41 -23.22 -54.69
N SER A 37 -0.21 -22.89 -54.21
CA SER A 37 0.91 -23.83 -54.16
C SER A 37 0.66 -25.00 -53.21
N HIS A 38 -0.06 -24.77 -52.11
CA HIS A 38 -0.48 -25.81 -51.18
C HIS A 38 -1.55 -26.70 -51.81
N ALA A 39 -2.61 -26.13 -52.38
CA ALA A 39 -3.67 -26.88 -53.05
C ALA A 39 -3.14 -27.71 -54.23
N MET A 40 -2.22 -27.14 -55.03
CA MET A 40 -1.56 -27.84 -56.12
C MET A 40 -0.79 -29.07 -55.61
N ARG A 41 0.09 -28.92 -54.61
CA ARG A 41 0.89 -30.04 -54.10
C ARG A 41 0.07 -31.08 -53.35
N GLU A 42 -0.77 -30.63 -52.44
CA GLU A 42 -1.44 -31.50 -51.48
C GLU A 42 -2.64 -32.23 -52.08
N HIS A 43 -3.32 -31.61 -53.04
CA HIS A 43 -4.61 -32.10 -53.53
C HIS A 43 -4.67 -32.37 -55.03
N LEU A 44 -3.94 -31.62 -55.87
CA LEU A 44 -4.12 -31.71 -57.32
C LEU A 44 -3.04 -32.56 -58.00
N LEU A 45 -1.77 -32.30 -57.70
CA LEU A 45 -0.61 -33.06 -58.20
C LEU A 45 -0.53 -34.44 -57.56
N SER A 46 -0.69 -34.53 -56.23
CA SER A 46 -0.65 -35.80 -55.48
C SER A 46 -1.69 -36.82 -55.97
N ARG A 47 -2.81 -36.32 -56.52
CA ARG A 47 -3.94 -37.11 -57.02
C ARG A 47 -3.93 -37.27 -58.54
N GLY A 48 -2.93 -36.72 -59.23
CA GLY A 48 -2.79 -36.82 -60.69
C GLY A 48 -3.88 -36.11 -61.50
N LEU A 49 -4.57 -35.12 -60.91
CA LEU A 49 -5.61 -34.34 -61.59
C LEU A 49 -5.02 -33.19 -62.41
N VAL A 50 -3.83 -32.74 -62.03
CA VAL A 50 -3.08 -31.67 -62.69
C VAL A 50 -1.66 -32.15 -62.90
N GLU A 51 -1.03 -31.71 -63.98
CA GLU A 51 0.39 -31.94 -64.26
C GLU A 51 1.14 -30.62 -64.47
N VAL A 52 2.46 -30.64 -64.21
CA VAL A 52 3.35 -29.51 -64.46
C VAL A 52 3.89 -29.63 -65.88
N VAL A 53 3.51 -28.69 -66.75
CA VAL A 53 3.89 -28.71 -68.18
C VAL A 53 5.20 -27.97 -68.41
N ARG A 54 5.39 -26.83 -67.73
CA ARG A 54 6.58 -25.99 -67.86
C ARG A 54 6.98 -25.40 -66.52
N THR A 55 8.27 -25.22 -66.35
CA THR A 55 8.84 -24.48 -65.23
C THR A 55 9.64 -23.34 -65.81
N GLU A 56 9.17 -22.11 -65.61
CA GLU A 56 9.89 -20.90 -66.00
C GLU A 56 10.77 -20.48 -64.83
N GLU A 57 12.09 -20.54 -65.04
CA GLU A 57 13.07 -19.92 -64.15
C GLU A 57 12.94 -18.41 -64.31
N ASN A 58 12.59 -17.71 -63.24
CA ASN A 58 12.36 -16.28 -63.27
C ASN A 58 13.58 -15.59 -62.65
N PRO A 59 14.50 -15.00 -63.45
CA PRO A 59 15.75 -14.44 -62.95
C PRO A 59 15.46 -13.16 -62.14
N GLY A 60 15.25 -13.33 -60.83
CA GLY A 60 14.87 -12.27 -59.91
C GLY A 60 13.90 -12.68 -58.79
N SER A 61 13.30 -13.88 -58.87
CA SER A 61 12.46 -14.45 -57.82
C SER A 61 13.10 -15.73 -57.27
N ALA A 62 13.04 -15.95 -55.96
CA ALA A 62 13.59 -17.14 -55.30
C ALA A 62 12.75 -18.43 -55.54
N ALA A 63 11.70 -18.36 -56.35
CA ALA A 63 10.80 -19.47 -56.64
C ALA A 63 10.51 -19.57 -58.13
N ASP A 64 10.71 -20.77 -58.68
CA ASP A 64 10.38 -21.10 -60.06
C ASP A 64 8.87 -21.01 -60.30
N THR A 65 8.49 -20.53 -61.48
CA THR A 65 7.08 -20.42 -61.85
C THR A 65 6.64 -21.66 -62.61
N HIS A 66 5.88 -22.52 -61.95
CA HIS A 66 5.30 -23.71 -62.58
C HIS A 66 4.00 -23.38 -63.33
N HIS A 67 3.88 -23.93 -64.54
CA HIS A 67 2.68 -23.92 -65.37
C HIS A 67 1.97 -25.26 -65.25
N TYR A 68 0.68 -25.19 -65.00
CA TYR A 68 -0.16 -26.33 -64.68
C TYR A 68 -1.20 -26.54 -65.76
N ARG A 69 -1.52 -27.81 -66.05
CA ARG A 69 -2.60 -28.21 -66.96
C ARG A 69 -3.37 -29.38 -66.37
N LEU A 70 -4.66 -29.49 -66.69
CA LEU A 70 -5.45 -30.67 -66.35
C LEU A 70 -4.93 -31.92 -67.07
N THR A 71 -4.90 -33.04 -66.36
CA THR A 71 -4.74 -34.35 -66.97
C THR A 71 -6.09 -34.87 -67.44
N GLY A 72 -6.14 -35.95 -68.23
CA GLY A 72 -7.42 -36.57 -68.62
C GLY A 72 -8.26 -37.04 -67.42
N SER A 73 -7.62 -37.37 -66.29
CA SER A 73 -8.32 -37.66 -65.02
C SER A 73 -8.88 -36.40 -64.36
N GLY A 74 -8.18 -35.26 -64.47
CA GLY A 74 -8.67 -33.96 -64.02
C GLY A 74 -9.87 -33.46 -64.83
N GLU A 75 -9.82 -33.62 -66.16
CA GLU A 75 -10.94 -33.28 -67.05
C GLU A 75 -12.17 -34.15 -66.80
N GLY A 76 -11.98 -35.46 -66.63
CA GLY A 76 -13.06 -36.39 -66.28
C GLY A 76 -13.70 -36.06 -64.94
N TRP A 77 -12.89 -35.72 -63.94
CA TRP A 77 -13.39 -35.29 -62.62
C TRP A 77 -14.20 -33.99 -62.72
N LEU A 78 -13.69 -33.00 -63.48
CA LEU A 78 -14.37 -31.72 -63.67
C LEU A 78 -15.72 -31.90 -64.39
N ALA A 79 -15.77 -32.75 -65.43
CA ALA A 79 -17.00 -33.05 -66.14
C ALA A 79 -18.05 -33.71 -65.24
N GLU A 80 -17.64 -34.64 -64.37
CA GLU A 80 -18.53 -35.33 -63.42
C GLU A 80 -19.05 -34.40 -62.30
N HIS A 81 -18.30 -33.34 -61.96
CA HIS A 81 -18.61 -32.43 -60.85
C HIS A 81 -18.91 -30.99 -61.32
N THR A 82 -19.35 -30.80 -62.57
CA THR A 82 -19.59 -29.47 -63.17
C THR A 82 -20.54 -28.61 -62.32
N ASP A 83 -21.56 -29.21 -61.72
CA ASP A 83 -22.56 -28.50 -60.89
C ASP A 83 -22.02 -28.05 -59.52
N GLU A 84 -20.96 -28.70 -59.01
CA GLU A 84 -20.34 -28.37 -57.72
C GLU A 84 -19.19 -27.35 -57.85
N VAL A 85 -18.74 -27.10 -59.08
CA VAL A 85 -17.56 -26.30 -59.39
C VAL A 85 -17.94 -24.90 -59.89
N SER A 86 -19.24 -24.56 -59.87
CA SER A 86 -19.70 -23.19 -60.09
C SER A 86 -18.92 -22.23 -59.19
N ILE A 87 -18.17 -21.32 -59.80
CA ILE A 87 -17.50 -20.23 -59.10
C ILE A 87 -18.60 -19.49 -58.35
N ASP A 88 -18.45 -19.38 -57.03
CA ASP A 88 -19.41 -18.70 -56.14
C ASP A 88 -19.90 -17.43 -56.85
N SER A 89 -21.23 -17.30 -56.94
CA SER A 89 -21.85 -16.23 -57.69
C SER A 89 -21.47 -14.88 -57.07
N LEU A 90 -21.59 -13.80 -57.86
CA LEU A 90 -21.27 -12.46 -57.36
C LEU A 90 -22.06 -12.09 -56.08
N ASP A 91 -23.21 -12.73 -55.86
CA ASP A 91 -24.06 -12.58 -54.68
C ASP A 91 -23.44 -13.23 -53.42
N ASP A 92 -22.82 -14.41 -53.54
CA ASP A 92 -22.17 -15.08 -52.40
C ASP A 92 -20.95 -14.30 -51.86
N LEU A 93 -20.26 -13.58 -52.76
CA LEU A 93 -19.20 -12.65 -52.38
C LEU A 93 -19.73 -11.37 -51.74
N GLN A 94 -20.91 -10.89 -52.14
CA GLN A 94 -21.54 -9.72 -51.53
C GLN A 94 -22.01 -10.01 -50.11
N ASP A 95 -22.58 -11.20 -49.86
CA ASP A 95 -23.00 -11.63 -48.53
C ASP A 95 -21.80 -11.76 -47.57
N GLY A 96 -20.69 -12.34 -48.02
CA GLY A 96 -19.46 -12.43 -47.22
C GLY A 96 -18.83 -11.06 -46.92
N VAL A 97 -18.93 -10.11 -47.85
CA VAL A 97 -18.48 -8.73 -47.62
C VAL A 97 -19.38 -8.01 -46.62
N ALA A 98 -20.69 -8.20 -46.68
CA ALA A 98 -21.64 -7.62 -45.74
C ALA A 98 -21.39 -8.11 -44.31
N GLU A 99 -21.20 -9.43 -44.12
CA GLU A 99 -20.87 -10.03 -42.82
C GLU A 99 -19.53 -9.52 -42.27
N ALA A 100 -18.52 -9.38 -43.14
CA ALA A 100 -17.22 -8.84 -42.74
C ALA A 100 -17.28 -7.37 -42.32
N ILE A 101 -18.13 -6.55 -42.98
CA ILE A 101 -18.36 -5.16 -42.60
C ILE A 101 -19.06 -5.08 -41.24
N GLU A 102 -20.11 -5.87 -41.02
CA GLU A 102 -20.83 -5.90 -39.74
C GLU A 102 -19.92 -6.35 -38.59
N ALA A 103 -19.09 -7.39 -38.81
CA ALA A 103 -18.10 -7.83 -37.84
C ALA A 103 -17.05 -6.74 -37.54
N ALA A 104 -16.60 -6.00 -38.56
CA ALA A 104 -15.66 -4.90 -38.39
C ALA A 104 -16.28 -3.72 -37.62
N GLU A 105 -17.55 -3.41 -37.84
CA GLU A 105 -18.29 -2.38 -37.09
C GLU A 105 -18.48 -2.79 -35.63
N SER A 106 -18.87 -4.04 -35.36
CA SER A 106 -18.98 -4.58 -34.00
C SER A 106 -17.64 -4.54 -33.26
N ALA A 107 -16.54 -4.93 -33.93
CA ALA A 107 -15.20 -4.84 -33.36
C ALA A 107 -14.78 -3.40 -33.05
N LYS A 108 -15.11 -2.46 -33.93
CA LYS A 108 -14.84 -1.02 -33.73
C LYS A 108 -15.59 -0.49 -32.51
N GLU A 109 -16.86 -0.83 -32.34
CA GLU A 109 -17.67 -0.43 -31.19
C GLU A 109 -17.10 -1.02 -29.88
N SER A 110 -16.70 -2.29 -29.89
CA SER A 110 -16.04 -2.95 -28.77
C SER A 110 -14.74 -2.23 -28.36
N VAL A 111 -13.89 -1.89 -29.33
CA VAL A 111 -12.64 -1.14 -29.09
C VAL A 111 -12.93 0.25 -28.52
N GLN A 112 -13.96 0.95 -29.01
CA GLN A 112 -14.38 2.23 -28.44
C GLN A 112 -14.86 2.09 -26.98
N GLY A 113 -15.61 1.02 -26.68
CA GLY A 113 -16.03 0.65 -25.33
C GLY A 113 -14.83 0.42 -24.41
N TYR A 114 -13.83 -0.33 -24.87
CA TYR A 114 -12.58 -0.55 -24.12
C TYR A 114 -11.79 0.76 -23.91
N ARG A 115 -11.66 1.60 -24.93
CA ARG A 115 -11.01 2.92 -24.79
C ARG A 115 -11.67 3.77 -23.72
N THR A 116 -13.01 3.79 -23.69
CA THR A 116 -13.78 4.51 -22.67
C THR A 116 -13.53 3.95 -21.27
N LYS A 117 -13.52 2.62 -21.11
CA LYS A 117 -13.21 1.97 -19.83
C LYS A 117 -11.79 2.26 -19.37
N VAL A 118 -10.80 2.18 -20.27
CA VAL A 118 -9.40 2.47 -19.98
C VAL A 118 -9.23 3.93 -19.55
N ASN A 119 -9.85 4.87 -20.25
CA ASN A 119 -9.80 6.29 -19.88
C ASN A 119 -10.41 6.53 -18.49
N ARG A 120 -11.52 5.86 -18.16
CA ARG A 120 -12.14 5.94 -16.84
C ARG A 120 -11.24 5.38 -15.74
N VAL A 121 -10.62 4.22 -15.98
CA VAL A 121 -9.67 3.62 -15.03
C VAL A 121 -8.46 4.51 -14.83
N ASN A 122 -7.92 5.08 -15.91
CA ASN A 122 -6.78 5.99 -15.84
C ASN A 122 -7.12 7.27 -15.06
N ALA A 123 -8.30 7.85 -15.28
CA ALA A 123 -8.78 8.99 -14.49
C ALA A 123 -8.87 8.66 -12.99
N ARG A 124 -9.46 7.51 -12.64
CA ARG A 124 -9.52 7.03 -11.25
C ARG A 124 -8.13 6.76 -10.66
N SER A 125 -7.23 6.20 -11.46
CA SER A 125 -5.84 5.96 -11.02
C SER A 125 -5.12 7.27 -10.71
N LYS A 126 -5.34 8.31 -11.52
CA LYS A 126 -4.77 9.63 -11.30
C LYS A 126 -5.35 10.30 -10.04
N GLU A 127 -6.66 10.19 -9.84
CA GLU A 127 -7.34 10.69 -8.65
C GLU A 127 -6.86 9.97 -7.38
N ASN A 128 -6.77 8.64 -7.41
CA ASN A 128 -6.26 7.87 -6.28
C ASN A 128 -4.81 8.21 -5.97
N LYS A 129 -3.98 8.44 -6.99
CA LYS A 129 -2.61 8.88 -6.79
C LYS A 129 -2.56 10.22 -6.07
N ALA A 130 -3.33 11.21 -6.53
CA ALA A 130 -3.41 12.51 -5.85
C ALA A 130 -3.85 12.38 -4.39
N ARG A 131 -4.83 11.52 -4.09
CA ARG A 131 -5.27 11.26 -2.71
C ARG A 131 -4.21 10.58 -1.85
N ILE A 132 -3.38 9.72 -2.44
CA ILE A 132 -2.26 9.09 -1.74
C ILE A 132 -1.19 10.13 -1.44
N ASP A 133 -0.86 10.97 -2.42
CA ASP A 133 0.12 12.05 -2.27
C ASP A 133 -0.33 13.04 -1.16
N ASP A 134 -1.62 13.42 -1.13
CA ASP A 134 -2.19 14.26 -0.04
C ASP A 134 -2.07 13.59 1.35
N ILE A 135 -2.29 12.28 1.44
CA ILE A 135 -2.16 11.54 2.71
C ILE A 135 -0.69 11.46 3.16
N ASP A 136 0.24 11.31 2.21
CA ASP A 136 1.68 11.24 2.50
C ASP A 136 2.19 12.58 3.04
N ASP A 137 1.72 13.69 2.46
CA ASP A 137 2.00 15.06 2.94
C ASP A 137 1.51 15.31 4.37
N ASP A 138 0.39 14.71 4.79
CA ASP A 138 -0.14 14.80 6.17
C ASP A 138 0.57 13.83 7.15
N TYR A 139 1.06 12.69 6.64
CA TYR A 139 1.67 11.66 7.48
C TYR A 139 3.04 12.09 8.02
N VAL A 140 3.86 12.75 7.19
CA VAL A 140 5.21 13.20 7.59
C VAL A 140 5.16 14.15 8.80
N PRO A 141 4.35 15.24 8.80
CA PRO A 141 4.19 16.11 9.95
C PRO A 141 3.70 15.37 11.21
N MET A 142 2.81 14.38 11.07
CA MET A 142 2.32 13.62 12.20
C MET A 142 3.42 12.76 12.84
N THR A 143 4.29 12.16 12.04
CA THR A 143 5.44 11.40 12.57
C THR A 143 6.44 12.30 13.29
N GLU A 144 6.70 13.51 12.78
CA GLU A 144 7.55 14.49 13.46
C GLU A 144 6.92 14.99 14.76
N LEU A 145 5.61 15.24 14.77
CA LEU A 145 4.86 15.61 15.98
C LEU A 145 4.98 14.53 17.05
N LEU A 146 4.72 13.27 16.71
CA LEU A 146 4.83 12.14 17.64
C LEU A 146 6.26 11.99 18.17
N ARG A 147 7.27 12.19 17.32
CA ARG A 147 8.67 12.17 17.75
C ARG A 147 8.98 13.31 18.72
N SER A 148 8.48 14.51 18.46
CA SER A 148 8.65 15.67 19.36
C SER A 148 7.96 15.44 20.71
N GLN A 149 6.78 14.81 20.71
CA GLN A 149 6.06 14.45 21.92
C GLN A 149 6.79 13.37 22.71
N SER A 150 7.36 12.36 22.05
CA SER A 150 8.18 11.34 22.70
C SER A 150 9.36 11.96 23.45
N ILE A 151 10.11 12.85 22.79
CA ILE A 151 11.26 13.54 23.41
C ILE A 151 10.81 14.41 24.60
N ALA A 152 9.66 15.07 24.49
CA ALA A 152 9.12 15.88 25.58
C ALA A 152 8.69 15.04 26.78
N VAL A 153 8.15 13.84 26.54
CA VAL A 153 7.80 12.88 27.60
C VAL A 153 9.06 12.35 28.29
N ASP A 154 10.07 11.95 27.53
CA ASP A 154 11.35 11.48 28.08
C ASP A 154 11.99 12.56 28.97
N HIS A 155 11.98 13.81 28.51
CA HIS A 155 12.49 14.93 29.30
C HIS A 155 11.66 15.21 30.57
N ALA A 156 10.34 15.02 30.51
CA ALA A 156 9.47 15.18 31.67
C ALA A 156 9.74 14.09 32.72
N ASP A 157 10.05 12.87 32.29
CA ASP A 157 10.44 11.76 33.18
C ASP A 157 11.79 12.06 33.87
N ASP A 158 12.80 12.53 33.12
CA ASP A 158 14.09 12.95 33.70
C ASP A 158 13.91 14.05 34.77
N VAL A 159 13.04 15.02 34.52
CA VAL A 159 12.73 16.10 35.47
C VAL A 159 11.97 15.56 36.69
N ALA A 160 11.05 14.62 36.51
CA ALA A 160 10.34 13.99 37.60
C ALA A 160 11.31 13.23 38.53
N ASP A 161 12.27 12.50 37.96
CA ASP A 161 13.31 11.79 38.70
C ASP A 161 14.22 12.76 39.49
N ASP A 162 14.64 13.89 38.89
CA ASP A 162 15.41 14.92 39.61
C ASP A 162 14.61 15.52 40.79
N VAL A 163 13.33 15.83 40.56
CA VAL A 163 12.45 16.37 41.60
C VAL A 163 12.28 15.35 42.73
N HIS A 164 12.10 14.06 42.41
CA HIS A 164 12.02 13.00 43.42
C HIS A 164 13.30 12.90 44.24
N ALA A 165 14.47 12.88 43.60
CA ALA A 165 15.76 12.85 44.29
C ALA A 165 15.96 14.06 45.22
N ARG A 166 15.51 15.25 44.79
CA ARG A 166 15.57 16.48 45.60
C ARG A 166 14.62 16.45 46.79
N ILE A 167 13.42 15.87 46.61
CA ILE A 167 12.45 15.68 47.70
C ILE A 167 13.04 14.73 48.75
N ASP A 168 13.56 13.58 48.33
CA ASP A 168 14.15 12.59 49.24
C ASP A 168 15.31 13.18 50.04
N LYS A 169 16.20 13.92 49.35
CA LYS A 169 17.30 14.63 50.01
C LYS A 169 16.80 15.66 51.02
N THR A 170 15.80 16.47 50.65
CA THR A 170 15.25 17.50 51.55
C THR A 170 14.57 16.86 52.77
N GLN A 171 13.89 15.74 52.59
CA GLN A 171 13.28 14.98 53.68
C GLN A 171 14.34 14.44 54.64
N GLU A 172 15.44 13.91 54.11
CA GLU A 172 16.53 13.40 54.94
C GLU A 172 17.26 14.51 55.67
N ASP A 173 17.61 15.61 54.99
CA ASP A 173 18.23 16.79 55.61
C ASP A 173 17.34 17.35 56.75
N THR A 174 16.02 17.37 56.55
CA THR A 174 15.05 17.79 57.57
C THR A 174 15.01 16.80 58.74
N ARG A 175 15.00 15.50 58.48
CA ARG A 175 15.03 14.46 59.52
C ARG A 175 16.31 14.58 60.35
N GLU A 176 17.47 14.74 59.72
CA GLU A 176 18.74 14.94 60.42
C GLU A 176 18.74 16.22 61.27
N ALA A 177 18.23 17.33 60.72
CA ALA A 177 18.15 18.59 61.44
C ALA A 177 17.27 18.47 62.69
N LEU A 178 16.11 17.81 62.58
CA LEU A 178 15.23 17.54 63.72
C LEU A 178 15.90 16.63 64.76
N GLN A 179 16.57 15.55 64.33
CA GLN A 179 17.31 14.67 65.22
C GLN A 179 18.43 15.40 65.99
N ARG A 180 19.06 16.41 65.38
CA ARG A 180 20.09 17.23 66.02
C ARG A 180 19.51 18.30 66.96
N LEU A 181 18.42 18.95 66.56
CA LEU A 181 17.89 20.10 67.30
C LEU A 181 17.01 19.72 68.49
N VAL A 182 16.24 18.63 68.39
CA VAL A 182 15.34 18.20 69.48
C VAL A 182 16.09 17.99 70.81
N PRO A 183 17.23 17.27 70.88
CA PRO A 183 17.97 17.10 72.12
C PRO A 183 18.53 18.41 72.68
N VAL A 184 18.95 19.33 71.82
CA VAL A 184 19.49 20.64 72.23
C VAL A 184 18.39 21.49 72.87
N ILE A 185 17.20 21.52 72.26
CA ILE A 185 16.04 22.21 72.81
C ILE A 185 15.61 21.57 74.12
N GLN A 186 15.55 20.24 74.20
CA GLN A 186 15.20 19.51 75.42
C GLN A 186 16.17 19.86 76.56
N ASN A 187 17.47 19.82 76.30
CA ASN A 187 18.48 20.17 77.31
C ASN A 187 18.34 21.61 77.80
N ARG A 188 18.07 22.57 76.91
CA ARG A 188 17.79 23.97 77.30
C ARG A 188 16.54 24.10 78.18
N ILE A 189 15.48 23.35 77.86
CA ILE A 189 14.26 23.32 78.68
C ILE A 189 14.59 22.76 80.07
N ASP A 190 15.31 21.64 80.14
CA ASP A 190 15.67 20.99 81.38
C ASP A 190 16.54 21.92 82.26
N GLN A 191 17.56 22.57 81.69
CA GLN A 191 18.39 23.54 82.40
C GLN A 191 17.59 24.73 82.93
N SER A 192 16.68 25.28 82.11
CA SER A 192 15.83 26.40 82.52
C SER A 192 14.88 25.98 83.64
N ALA A 193 14.30 24.79 83.55
CA ALA A 193 13.41 24.24 84.57
C ALA A 193 14.14 24.02 85.90
N SER A 194 15.35 23.43 85.86
CA SER A 194 16.20 23.26 87.04
C SER A 194 16.57 24.58 87.70
N GLY A 195 17.03 25.58 86.93
CA GLY A 195 17.38 26.89 87.49
C GLY A 195 16.18 27.64 88.06
N GLN A 196 14.98 27.44 87.50
CA GLN A 196 13.74 27.97 88.09
C GLN A 196 13.39 27.26 89.39
N ALA A 197 13.52 25.93 89.46
CA ALA A 197 13.27 25.15 90.68
C ALA A 197 14.19 25.59 91.82
N GLU A 198 15.50 25.72 91.57
CA GLU A 198 16.46 26.20 92.57
C GLU A 198 16.11 27.61 93.09
N ARG A 199 15.66 28.50 92.20
CA ARG A 199 15.24 29.85 92.58
C ARG A 199 13.96 29.83 93.41
N ILE A 200 13.01 28.95 93.10
CA ILE A 200 11.79 28.76 93.88
C ILE A 200 12.15 28.26 95.27
N ASP A 201 12.99 27.22 95.38
CA ASP A 201 13.42 26.66 96.67
C ASP A 201 14.10 27.73 97.55
N GLY A 202 14.98 28.54 96.96
CA GLY A 202 15.62 29.65 97.67
C GLY A 202 14.66 30.76 98.11
N LEU A 203 13.63 31.05 97.32
CA LEU A 203 12.59 32.02 97.71
C LEU A 203 11.68 31.45 98.81
N THR A 204 11.32 30.17 98.74
CA THR A 204 10.55 29.49 99.79
C THR A 204 11.29 29.54 101.11
N ALA A 205 12.58 29.15 101.14
CA ALA A 205 13.38 29.22 102.38
C ALA A 205 13.45 30.63 102.98
N ARG A 206 13.52 31.66 102.13
CA ARG A 206 13.53 33.06 102.57
C ARG A 206 12.16 33.53 103.06
N ILE A 207 11.08 33.01 102.48
CA ILE A 207 9.71 33.26 102.99
C ILE A 207 9.58 32.65 104.39
N ASP A 208 10.02 31.40 104.57
CA ASP A 208 9.97 30.71 105.88
C ASP A 208 10.73 31.53 106.96
N GLU A 209 11.93 32.03 106.65
CA GLU A 209 12.72 32.88 107.57
C GLU A 209 12.03 34.22 107.89
N LEU A 210 11.38 34.82 106.90
CA LEU A 210 10.61 36.06 107.08
C LEU A 210 9.35 35.82 107.92
N GLU A 211 8.66 34.69 107.73
CA GLU A 211 7.50 34.31 108.54
C GLU A 211 7.88 34.13 110.02
N GLU A 212 9.02 33.49 110.32
CA GLU A 212 9.54 33.38 111.68
C GLU A 212 9.88 34.75 112.29
N THR A 213 10.57 35.60 111.52
CA THR A 213 10.92 36.96 111.97
C THR A 213 9.68 37.80 112.27
N VAL A 214 8.66 37.71 111.41
CA VAL A 214 7.38 38.43 111.61
C VAL A 214 6.67 37.90 112.85
N ALA A 215 6.70 36.58 113.09
CA ALA A 215 6.11 35.99 114.30
C ALA A 215 6.80 36.51 115.59
N ASP A 216 8.14 36.53 115.64
CA ASP A 216 8.90 37.11 116.78
C ASP A 216 8.57 38.59 116.99
N GLN A 217 8.52 39.37 115.91
CA GLN A 217 8.15 40.78 115.98
C GLN A 217 6.74 40.98 116.53
N GLN A 218 5.77 40.16 116.09
CA GLN A 218 4.40 40.22 116.57
C GLN A 218 4.30 39.86 118.06
N GLU A 219 5.04 38.86 118.52
CA GLU A 219 5.10 38.49 119.94
C GLU A 219 5.66 39.65 120.78
N ARG A 220 6.77 40.26 120.36
CA ARG A 220 7.36 41.41 121.03
C ARG A 220 6.42 42.62 121.07
N ILE A 221 5.67 42.88 119.99
CA ILE A 221 4.64 43.93 119.98
C ILE A 221 3.58 43.62 121.04
N ASN A 222 3.06 42.39 121.08
CA ASN A 222 2.04 41.99 122.05
C ASN A 222 2.54 42.14 123.50
N GLU A 223 3.81 41.81 123.77
CA GLU A 223 4.43 42.03 125.09
C GLU A 223 4.51 43.52 125.46
N LEU A 224 4.95 44.36 124.51
CA LEU A 224 5.06 45.81 124.73
C LEU A 224 3.70 46.46 124.94
N GLU A 225 2.69 46.06 124.18
CA GLU A 225 1.31 46.49 124.36
C GLU A 225 0.78 46.07 125.73
N SER A 226 1.01 44.82 126.14
CA SER A 226 0.63 44.33 127.46
C SER A 226 1.25 45.17 128.58
N ARG A 227 2.54 45.52 128.48
CA ARG A 227 3.24 46.36 129.48
C ARG A 227 2.74 47.81 129.53
N ARG A 228 2.19 48.34 128.44
CA ARG A 228 1.69 49.72 128.37
C ARG A 228 0.32 49.88 129.05
N PHE A 229 -0.44 48.81 129.19
CA PHE A 229 -1.81 48.80 129.75
C PHE A 229 -1.88 48.45 131.26
N PHE A 230 -0.74 48.18 131.91
CA PHE A 230 -0.60 48.07 133.38
C PHE A 230 0.18 49.27 133.92
#